data_AF-E4LMT2-F1
#
_entry.id   AF-E4LMT2-F1
#
_cell.length_a   1.000
_cell.length_b   1.000
_cell.length_c   1.000
_cell.angle_alpha   90.00
_cell.angle_beta   90.00
_cell.angle_gamma   90.00
#
_symmetry.space_group_name_H-M   'P 1'
#
loop_
_entity.id
_entity.type
_entity.pdbx_description
1 polymer ?
#
loop_
_entity_poly.entity_id
_entity_poly.type
_entity_poly.pdbx_seq_one_letter_code
_entity_poly.pdbx_strand_id
1 'polypeptide(L)'
;MENAIMVAAALIGAGITMGLAAIGAGIGDGLVTSKFIEGITRQPEAKGVLFTNTLISVGLIEAMAIIATVVALIMLYANPLMK
;
A
#
# COMPACT_ATOMS: atom_id res chain seq x y z
N MET A 1 -29.97 14.59 6.90
CA MET A 1 -29.18 14.88 5.68
C MET A 1 -27.69 14.90 5.99
N GLU A 2 -27.25 15.54 7.06
CA GLU A 2 -25.84 15.57 7.51
C GLU A 2 -25.20 14.17 7.61
N ASN A 3 -25.86 13.22 8.31
CA ASN A 3 -25.37 11.84 8.39
C ASN A 3 -25.22 11.15 7.03
N ALA A 4 -26.11 11.42 6.07
CA ALA A 4 -26.03 10.85 4.73
C ALA A 4 -24.83 11.41 3.95
N ILE A 5 -24.55 12.71 4.10
CA ILE A 5 -23.37 13.36 3.50
C ILE A 5 -22.09 12.80 4.11
N MET A 6 -22.04 12.62 5.44
CA MET A 6 -20.88 12.04 6.11
C MET A 6 -20.60 10.60 5.67
N VAL A 7 -21.65 9.77 5.55
CA VAL A 7 -21.53 8.39 5.03
C VAL A 7 -20.97 8.41 3.60
N ALA A 8 -21.54 9.23 2.72
CA ALA A 8 -21.09 9.31 1.33
C ALA A 8 -19.62 9.77 1.23
N ALA A 9 -19.24 10.78 2.01
CA ALA A 9 -17.85 11.25 2.07
C ALA A 9 -16.89 10.18 2.58
N ALA A 10 -17.28 9.42 3.62
CA ALA A 10 -16.47 8.32 4.15
C ALA A 10 -16.27 7.18 3.14
N LEU A 11 -17.33 6.81 2.41
CA LEU A 11 -17.26 5.79 1.35
C LEU A 11 -16.32 6.20 0.21
N ILE A 12 -16.47 7.43 -0.28
CA ILE A 12 -15.61 7.96 -1.34
C ILE A 12 -14.16 8.08 -0.86
N GLY A 13 -13.96 8.63 0.34
CA GLY A 13 -12.64 8.79 0.96
C GLY A 13 -11.92 7.45 1.12
N ALA A 14 -12.60 6.44 1.68
CA ALA A 14 -12.06 5.09 1.83
C ALA A 14 -11.68 4.46 0.48
N GLY A 15 -12.54 4.58 -0.54
CA GLY A 15 -12.26 4.07 -1.88
C GLY A 15 -11.02 4.73 -2.52
N ILE A 16 -10.91 6.05 -2.42
CA ILE A 16 -9.75 6.80 -2.95
C ILE A 16 -8.48 6.42 -2.19
N THR A 17 -8.52 6.40 -0.86
CA THR A 17 -7.35 6.05 -0.03
C THR A 17 -6.83 4.65 -0.34
N MET A 18 -7.70 3.64 -0.39
CA MET A 18 -7.30 2.27 -0.73
C MET A 18 -6.83 2.15 -2.18
N GLY A 19 -7.54 2.79 -3.12
CA GLY A 19 -7.18 2.74 -4.54
C GLY A 19 -5.80 3.34 -4.82
N LEU A 20 -5.51 4.53 -4.27
CA LEU A 20 -4.20 5.17 -4.44
C LEU A 20 -3.09 4.40 -3.73
N ALA A 21 -3.36 3.84 -2.54
CA ALA A 21 -2.42 3.00 -1.83
C ALA A 21 -2.05 1.74 -2.64
N ALA A 22 -3.05 1.06 -3.21
CA ALA A 22 -2.83 -0.11 -4.05
C ALA A 22 -2.03 0.20 -5.32
N ILE A 23 -2.29 1.35 -5.97
CA ILE A 23 -1.50 1.80 -7.12
C ILE A 23 -0.04 2.05 -6.71
N GLY A 24 0.17 2.78 -5.61
CA GLY A 24 1.52 3.06 -5.11
C GLY A 24 2.30 1.79 -4.76
N ALA A 25 1.66 0.85 -4.08
CA ALA A 25 2.25 -0.44 -3.72
C ALA A 25 2.59 -1.28 -4.96
N GLY A 26 1.61 -1.46 -5.87
CA GLY A 26 1.81 -2.25 -7.07
C GLY A 26 2.92 -1.71 -7.98
N ILE A 27 3.02 -0.38 -8.13
CA ILE A 27 4.11 0.24 -8.89
C ILE A 27 5.45 0.06 -8.16
N GLY A 28 5.49 0.31 -6.85
CA GLY A 28 6.71 0.17 -6.03
C GLY A 28 7.27 -1.25 -6.07
N ASP A 29 6.43 -2.25 -5.82
CA ASP A 29 6.82 -3.65 -5.81
C ASP A 29 7.23 -4.14 -7.20
N GLY A 30 6.51 -3.71 -8.25
CA GLY A 30 6.89 -3.99 -9.63
C GLY A 30 8.28 -3.48 -9.97
N LEU A 31 8.61 -2.25 -9.56
CA LEU A 31 9.93 -1.65 -9.80
C LEU A 31 11.03 -2.38 -9.02
N VAL A 32 10.84 -2.61 -7.72
CA VAL A 32 11.83 -3.30 -6.88
C VAL A 32 12.06 -4.73 -7.38
N THR A 33 11.00 -5.45 -7.72
CA THR A 33 11.08 -6.83 -8.23
C THR A 33 11.77 -6.87 -9.58
N SER A 34 11.48 -5.94 -10.50
CA SER A 34 12.19 -5.86 -11.79
C SER A 34 13.70 -5.65 -11.58
N LYS A 35 14.10 -4.77 -10.66
CA LYS A 35 15.51 -4.51 -10.35
C LYS A 35 16.20 -5.67 -9.65
N PHE A 36 15.46 -6.39 -8.81
CA PHE A 36 15.95 -7.65 -8.25
C PHE A 36 16.27 -8.66 -9.34
N ILE A 37 15.34 -8.90 -10.28
CA ILE A 37 15.51 -9.85 -11.39
C ILE A 37 16.70 -9.44 -12.28
N GLU A 38 16.77 -8.17 -12.70
CA GLU A 38 17.90 -7.64 -13.47
C GLU A 38 19.23 -7.85 -12.73
N GLY A 39 19.26 -7.60 -11.42
CA GLY A 39 20.43 -7.74 -10.57
C GLY A 39 20.92 -9.19 -10.49
N ILE A 40 20.04 -10.15 -10.22
CA ILE A 40 20.43 -11.57 -10.11
C ILE A 40 20.81 -12.18 -11.47
N THR A 41 20.25 -11.70 -12.58
CA THR A 41 20.66 -12.14 -13.92
C THR A 41 22.07 -11.65 -14.26
N ARG A 42 22.42 -10.44 -13.84
CA ARG A 42 23.78 -9.88 -14.03
C ARG A 42 24.80 -10.47 -13.08
N GLN A 43 24.40 -10.74 -11.84
CA GLN A 43 25.29 -11.22 -10.78
C GLN A 43 24.59 -12.27 -9.89
N PRO A 44 24.57 -13.56 -10.32
CA PRO A 44 23.86 -14.62 -9.62
C PRO A 44 24.33 -14.85 -8.16
N GLU A 45 25.61 -14.64 -7.88
CA GLU A 45 26.20 -14.78 -6.55
C GLU A 45 25.68 -13.73 -5.55
N ALA A 46 25.17 -12.58 -6.03
CA ALA A 46 24.60 -11.53 -5.20
C ALA A 46 23.15 -11.82 -4.77
N LYS A 47 22.53 -12.92 -5.24
CA LYS A 47 21.11 -13.25 -5.00
C LYS A 47 20.70 -13.15 -3.53
N GLY A 48 21.52 -13.63 -2.61
CA GLY A 48 21.20 -13.62 -1.18
C GLY A 48 21.02 -12.19 -0.63
N VAL A 49 22.00 -11.32 -0.88
CA VAL A 49 21.97 -9.92 -0.42
C VAL A 49 20.85 -9.14 -1.11
N LEU A 50 20.71 -9.31 -2.43
CA LEU A 50 19.66 -8.65 -3.20
C LEU A 50 18.26 -9.05 -2.72
N PHE A 51 18.05 -10.33 -2.37
CA PHE A 51 16.75 -10.81 -1.89
C PHE A 51 16.39 -10.19 -0.54
N THR A 52 17.33 -10.14 0.41
CA THR A 52 17.11 -9.48 1.70
C THR A 52 16.76 -8.00 1.53
N ASN A 53 17.48 -7.28 0.66
CA ASN A 53 17.20 -5.88 0.39
C ASN A 53 15.81 -5.69 -0.25
N THR A 54 15.44 -6.55 -1.19
CA THR A 54 14.11 -6.56 -1.81
C THR A 54 13.02 -6.78 -0.77
N LEU A 55 13.18 -7.73 0.16
CA LEU A 55 12.19 -7.95 1.23
C LEU A 55 12.03 -6.72 2.14
N ILE A 56 13.13 -6.03 2.48
CA ILE A 56 13.07 -4.80 3.27
C ILE A 56 12.31 -3.71 2.48
N SER A 57 12.60 -3.55 1.19
CA SER A 57 11.92 -2.58 0.34
C SER A 57 10.42 -2.87 0.21
N VAL A 58 10.05 -4.11 -0.11
CA VAL A 58 8.64 -4.54 -0.19
C VAL A 58 7.93 -4.35 1.15
N GLY A 59 8.58 -4.71 2.26
CA GLY A 59 8.01 -4.50 3.60
C GLY A 59 7.71 -3.02 3.90
N LEU A 60 8.57 -2.10 3.46
CA LEU A 60 8.33 -0.66 3.61
C LEU A 60 7.21 -0.14 2.68
N ILE A 61 7.14 -0.66 1.46
CA ILE A 61 6.07 -0.33 0.50
C ILE A 61 4.71 -0.79 1.05
N GLU A 62 4.63 -2.05 1.47
CA GLU A 62 3.42 -2.65 2.04
C GLU A 62 3.03 -2.02 3.38
N ALA A 63 3.97 -1.58 4.20
CA ALA A 63 3.65 -0.86 5.44
C ALA A 63 2.79 0.39 5.16
N MET A 64 3.11 1.15 4.12
CA MET A 64 2.31 2.31 3.71
C MET A 64 0.94 1.92 3.18
N ALA A 65 0.86 0.83 2.41
CA ALA A 65 -0.40 0.31 1.89
C ALA A 65 -1.35 -0.15 3.01
N ILE A 66 -0.81 -0.85 4.00
CA ILE A 66 -1.54 -1.32 5.18
C ILE A 66 -1.99 -0.15 6.04
N ILE A 67 -1.14 0.85 6.30
CA ILE A 67 -1.52 2.06 7.05
C ILE A 67 -2.70 2.75 6.37
N ALA A 68 -2.64 2.96 5.06
CA ALA A 68 -3.73 3.58 4.30
C ALA A 68 -5.02 2.75 4.35
N THR A 69 -4.90 1.43 4.25
CA THR A 69 -6.02 0.49 4.38
C THR A 69 -6.67 0.57 5.77
N VAL A 70 -5.87 0.63 6.83
CA VAL A 70 -6.38 0.78 8.20
C VAL A 70 -7.13 2.11 8.36
N VAL A 71 -6.62 3.21 7.82
CA VAL A 71 -7.32 4.51 7.84
C VAL A 71 -8.65 4.43 7.10
N ALA A 72 -8.70 3.75 5.95
CA ALA A 72 -9.95 3.51 5.22
C ALA A 72 -10.95 2.67 6.03
N LEU A 73 -10.49 1.61 6.70
CA LEU A 73 -11.35 0.80 7.57
C LEU A 73 -11.90 1.62 8.76
N ILE A 74 -11.09 2.50 9.34
CA ILE A 74 -11.55 3.41 10.39
C ILE A 74 -12.64 4.35 9.85
N MET A 75 -12.46 4.93 8.66
CA MET A 75 -13.47 5.78 8.03
C MET A 75 -14.80 5.05 7.79
N LEU A 76 -14.76 3.75 7.49
CA LEU A 76 -15.96 2.95 7.18
C LEU A 76 -16.66 2.37 8.42
N TYR A 77 -15.89 1.92 9.41
CA TYR A 77 -16.41 1.08 10.50
C TYR A 77 -16.21 1.66 11.90
N ALA A 78 -15.32 2.63 12.07
CA ALA A 78 -14.99 3.23 13.35
C ALA A 78 -14.89 4.76 13.25
N ASN A 79 -15.76 5.37 12.44
CA ASN A 79 -15.69 6.80 12.15
C ASN A 79 -16.08 7.62 13.40
N PRO A 80 -15.16 8.41 13.98
CA PRO A 80 -15.40 9.12 15.24
C PRO A 80 -16.41 10.27 15.10
N LEU A 81 -16.69 10.71 13.87
CA LEU A 81 -17.60 11.82 13.56
C LEU A 81 -19.04 11.35 13.37
N MET A 82 -19.25 10.05 13.12
CA MET A 82 -20.55 9.44 12.93
C MET A 82 -20.92 8.67 14.19
N LYS A 83 -21.58 9.35 15.13
CA LYS A 83 -22.16 8.75 16.33
C LYS A 83 -23.69 8.70 16.23
#